data_AF-A0A7W1YUA3-F1
#
_entry.id   AF-A0A7W1YUA3-F1
#
_cell.length_a   1.000
_cell.length_b   1.000
_cell.length_c   1.000
_cell.angle_alpha   90.00
_cell.angle_beta   90.00
_cell.angle_gamma   90.00
#
_symmetry.space_group_name_H-M   'P 1'
#
loop_
_entity.id
_entity.type
_entity.pdbx_description
1 polymer ?
#
loop_
_entity_poly.entity_id
_entity_poly.type
_entity_poly.pdbx_seq_one_letter_code
_entity_poly.pdbx_strand_id
1 'polypeptide(L)'
;MDLQRYDRLVAIMAAMATGDPAPVFWLYAEFGGHIGAVMRRELRRLGVERVAPEELDGMVIDACFELFDCGAAWNPAGGALPWTWAGRRLGRIASAWVGQYADELDIDRIDTGTETPPPTLV
;
A
#
# COMPACT_ATOMS: atom_id res chain seq x y z
N MET A 1 3.20 -11.14 16.79
CA MET A 1 3.38 -9.94 17.62
C MET A 1 3.09 -10.34 19.05
N ASP A 2 3.99 -10.07 19.99
CA ASP A 2 3.75 -10.33 21.41
C ASP A 2 2.81 -9.28 22.03
N LEU A 3 2.38 -9.52 23.27
CA LEU A 3 1.40 -8.68 23.96
C LEU A 3 1.92 -7.27 24.24
N GLN A 4 3.18 -7.13 24.69
CA GLN A 4 3.76 -5.83 25.00
C GLN A 4 3.85 -4.94 23.75
N ARG A 5 4.28 -5.53 22.63
CA ARG A 5 4.35 -4.86 21.34
C ARG A 5 2.97 -4.50 20.81
N TYR A 6 1.97 -5.35 21.03
CA TYR A 6 0.59 -5.04 20.69
C TYR A 6 0.03 -3.88 21.52
N ASP A 7 0.26 -3.86 22.84
CA ASP A 7 -0.17 -2.76 23.72
C ASP A 7 0.45 -1.42 23.30
N ARG A 8 1.71 -1.44 22.84
CA ARG A 8 2.35 -0.26 22.25
C ARG A 8 1.68 0.21 20.97
N LEU A 9 1.34 -0.70 20.07
CA LEU A 9 0.59 -0.36 18.86
C LEU A 9 -0.76 0.28 19.21
N VAL A 10 -1.49 -0.30 20.18
CA VAL A 10 -2.77 0.24 20.64
C VAL A 10 -2.61 1.65 21.21
N ALA A 11 -1.59 1.88 22.04
CA ALA A 11 -1.32 3.19 22.62
C ALA A 11 -1.00 4.25 21.55
N ILE A 12 -0.20 3.90 20.53
CA ILE A 12 0.12 4.79 19.42
C ILE A 12 -1.14 5.13 18.61
N MET A 13 -1.94 4.12 18.23
CA MET A 13 -3.19 4.34 17.50
C MET A 13 -4.20 5.19 18.30
N ALA A 14 -4.28 4.99 19.62
CA ALA A 14 -5.12 5.80 20.49
C ALA A 14 -4.65 7.25 20.56
N ALA A 15 -3.33 7.49 20.59
CA ALA A 15 -2.77 8.83 20.54
C ALA A 15 -3.06 9.51 19.19
N MET A 16 -2.90 8.80 18.07
CA MET A 16 -3.26 9.30 16.72
C MET A 16 -4.73 9.69 16.64
N ALA A 17 -5.63 8.92 17.27
CA ALA A 17 -7.07 9.21 17.28
C ALA A 17 -7.43 10.53 18.00
N THR A 18 -6.50 11.14 18.75
CA THR A 18 -6.68 12.48 19.34
C THR A 18 -6.52 13.61 18.32
N GLY A 19 -6.01 13.32 17.11
CA GLY A 19 -5.74 14.29 16.05
C GLY A 19 -4.35 14.92 16.11
N ASP A 20 -3.49 14.52 17.05
CA ASP A 20 -2.08 14.87 17.05
C ASP A 20 -1.31 14.03 16.00
N PRO A 21 -0.61 14.63 15.03
CA PRO A 21 0.18 13.89 14.05
C PRO A 21 1.51 13.38 14.60
N ALA A 22 2.02 13.86 15.75
CA ALA A 22 3.33 13.45 16.28
C ALA A 22 3.47 11.92 16.48
N PRO A 23 2.46 11.18 16.96
CA PRO A 23 2.51 9.73 17.11
C PRO A 23 2.69 8.95 15.79
N VAL A 24 2.45 9.55 14.62
CA VAL A 24 2.74 8.93 13.32
C VAL A 24 4.21 8.53 13.21
N PHE A 25 5.12 9.35 13.72
CA PHE A 25 6.55 9.04 13.70
C PHE A 25 6.93 7.91 14.66
N TRP A 26 6.18 7.72 15.75
CA TRP A 26 6.35 6.55 16.62
C TRP A 26 5.86 5.27 15.93
N LEU A 27 4.72 5.35 15.23
CA LEU A 27 4.21 4.24 14.42
C LEU A 27 5.24 3.83 13.37
N TYR A 28 5.79 4.80 12.65
CA TYR A 28 6.83 4.58 11.64
C TYR A 28 8.09 3.97 12.26
N ALA A 29 8.65 4.58 13.30
CA ALA A 29 9.89 4.12 13.93
C ALA A 29 9.76 2.69 14.50
N GLU A 30 8.64 2.37 15.12
CA GLU A 30 8.46 1.08 15.78
C GLU A 30 7.89 0.00 14.85
N PHE A 31 6.96 0.34 13.95
CA PHE A 31 6.19 -0.61 13.13
C PHE A 31 6.38 -0.44 11.62
N GLY A 32 7.20 0.51 11.17
CA GLY A 32 7.49 0.75 9.75
C GLY A 32 7.95 -0.50 9.00
N GLY A 33 8.72 -1.38 9.63
CA GLY A 33 9.10 -2.67 9.02
C GLY A 33 7.92 -3.60 8.74
N HIS A 34 6.90 -3.62 9.60
CA HIS A 34 5.68 -4.42 9.39
C HIS A 34 4.80 -3.79 8.30
N ILE A 35 4.64 -2.48 8.33
CA ILE A 35 3.88 -1.73 7.33
C ILE A 35 4.56 -1.86 5.96
N GLY A 36 5.89 -1.78 5.90
CA GLY A 36 6.66 -2.01 4.68
C GLY A 36 6.51 -3.43 4.13
N ALA A 37 6.38 -4.45 4.98
CA ALA A 37 6.05 -5.80 4.53
C ALA A 37 4.63 -5.87 3.92
N VAL A 38 3.67 -5.14 4.47
CA VAL A 38 2.32 -5.00 3.90
C VAL A 38 2.38 -4.28 2.55
N MET A 39 3.07 -3.15 2.45
CA MET A 39 3.20 -2.40 1.20
C MET A 39 3.89 -3.21 0.11
N ARG A 40 4.96 -3.93 0.42
CA ARG A 40 5.59 -4.88 -0.52
C ARG A 40 4.61 -5.94 -1.02
N ARG A 41 3.74 -6.45 -0.14
CA ARG A 41 2.71 -7.43 -0.54
C ARG A 41 1.69 -6.80 -1.48
N GLU A 42 1.26 -5.57 -1.22
CA GLU A 42 0.32 -4.88 -2.11
C GLU A 42 0.95 -4.56 -3.47
N LEU A 43 2.22 -4.13 -3.51
CA LEU A 43 2.98 -3.94 -4.76
C LEU A 43 3.10 -5.23 -5.58
N ARG A 44 3.42 -6.36 -4.94
CA ARG A 44 3.46 -7.67 -5.62
C ARG A 44 2.13 -8.08 -6.22
N ARG A 45 1.01 -7.76 -5.56
CA ARG A 45 -0.33 -8.00 -6.13
C ARG A 45 -0.58 -7.20 -7.41
N LEU A 46 0.13 -6.10 -7.58
CA LEU A 46 0.10 -5.25 -8.77
C LEU A 46 1.20 -5.58 -9.78
N GLY A 47 1.96 -6.67 -9.57
CA GLY A 47 3.02 -7.13 -10.48
C GLY A 47 4.39 -6.48 -10.26
N VAL A 48 4.57 -5.70 -9.18
CA VAL A 48 5.86 -5.07 -8.86
C VAL A 48 6.66 -5.95 -7.92
N GLU A 49 7.72 -6.56 -8.46
CA GLU A 49 8.59 -7.47 -7.69
C GLU A 49 9.71 -6.75 -6.93
N ARG A 50 10.13 -5.58 -7.41
CA ARG A 50 11.22 -4.78 -6.84
C ARG A 50 10.82 -3.32 -6.81
N VAL A 51 11.16 -2.66 -5.71
CA VAL A 51 10.97 -1.23 -5.47
C VAL A 51 12.22 -0.74 -4.75
N ALA A 52 12.67 0.49 -5.04
CA ALA A 52 13.83 1.03 -4.35
C ALA A 52 13.53 1.18 -2.85
N PRO A 53 14.51 0.96 -1.95
CA PRO A 53 14.30 1.11 -0.51
C PRO A 53 13.71 2.46 -0.11
N GLU A 54 14.16 3.55 -0.74
CA GLU A 54 13.75 4.92 -0.47
C GLU A 54 12.30 5.19 -0.90
N GLU A 55 11.88 4.62 -2.03
CA GLU A 55 10.50 4.71 -2.52
C GLU A 55 9.54 3.93 -1.62
N LEU A 56 9.96 2.75 -1.18
CA LEU A 56 9.19 1.98 -0.22
C LEU A 56 9.09 2.71 1.11
N ASP A 57 10.17 3.34 1.57
CA ASP A 57 10.16 4.11 2.80
C ASP A 57 9.16 5.27 2.75
N GLY A 58 9.12 6.00 1.64
CA GLY A 58 8.09 7.01 1.37
C GLY A 58 6.68 6.43 1.44
N MET A 59 6.42 5.30 0.78
CA MET A 59 5.11 4.62 0.87
C MET A 59 4.75 4.15 2.28
N VAL A 60 5.74 3.78 3.11
CA VAL A 60 5.50 3.41 4.50
C VAL A 60 5.09 4.63 5.32
N ILE A 61 5.71 5.79 5.09
CA ILE A 61 5.33 7.05 5.71
C ILE A 61 3.90 7.43 5.30
N ASP A 62 3.59 7.38 4.01
CA ASP A 62 2.23 7.63 3.49
C ASP A 62 1.20 6.68 4.11
N ALA A 63 1.53 5.40 4.25
CA ALA A 63 0.67 4.43 4.91
C ALA A 63 0.45 4.74 6.40
N CYS A 64 1.45 5.29 7.10
CA CYS A 64 1.28 5.73 8.48
C CYS A 64 0.35 6.94 8.58
N PHE A 65 0.43 7.90 7.63
CA PHE A 65 -0.50 9.02 7.55
C PHE A 65 -1.93 8.57 7.18
N GLU A 66 -2.09 7.63 6.25
CA GLU A 66 -3.40 7.08 5.94
C GLU A 66 -4.02 6.38 7.17
N LEU A 67 -3.20 5.69 7.97
CA LEU A 67 -3.63 5.12 9.25
C LEU A 67 -3.97 6.19 10.29
N PHE A 68 -3.35 7.37 10.25
CA PHE A 68 -3.73 8.52 11.08
C PHE A 68 -5.11 9.04 10.67
N ASP A 69 -5.30 9.28 9.37
CA ASP A 69 -6.53 9.86 8.83
C ASP A 69 -7.77 8.98 9.09
N CYS A 70 -7.62 7.65 9.06
CA CYS A 70 -8.72 6.73 9.32
C CYS A 70 -8.68 6.04 10.69
N GLY A 71 -7.60 6.24 11.47
CA GLY A 71 -7.29 5.45 12.66
C GLY A 71 -8.30 5.54 13.79
N ALA A 72 -9.03 6.67 13.89
CA ALA A 72 -10.06 6.87 14.91
C ALA A 72 -11.19 5.83 14.86
N ALA A 73 -11.43 5.20 13.71
CA ALA A 73 -12.46 4.17 13.54
C ALA A 73 -11.94 2.73 13.80
N TRP A 74 -10.65 2.55 14.03
CA TRP A 74 -10.08 1.25 14.32
C TRP A 74 -10.38 0.83 15.76
N ASN A 75 -10.86 -0.40 15.94
CA ASN A 75 -11.15 -0.97 17.26
C ASN A 75 -10.10 -2.04 17.63
N PRO A 76 -9.30 -1.84 18.69
CA PRO A 76 -8.31 -2.84 19.13
C PRO A 76 -8.96 -4.18 19.51
N ALA A 77 -10.16 -4.17 20.10
CA ALA A 77 -10.88 -5.40 20.46
C ALA A 77 -11.43 -6.17 19.23
N GLY A 78 -11.40 -5.57 18.03
CA GLY A 78 -11.87 -6.19 16.79
C GLY A 78 -10.96 -7.29 16.24
N GLY A 79 -9.78 -7.52 16.83
CA GLY A 79 -8.88 -8.64 16.48
C GLY A 79 -8.05 -8.46 15.21
N ALA A 80 -8.33 -7.43 14.39
CA ALA A 80 -7.51 -7.08 13.23
C ALA A 80 -6.48 -6.00 13.57
N LEU A 81 -5.24 -6.18 13.10
CA LEU A 81 -4.21 -5.13 13.18
C LEU A 81 -4.57 -3.92 12.31
N PRO A 82 -4.10 -2.70 12.62
CA PRO A 82 -4.48 -1.47 11.91
C PRO A 82 -4.29 -1.55 10.39
N TRP A 83 -3.13 -2.00 9.92
CA TRP A 83 -2.82 -2.18 8.50
C TRP A 83 -3.61 -3.32 7.82
N THR A 84 -4.12 -4.28 8.59
CA THR A 84 -4.99 -5.33 8.03
C THR A 84 -6.40 -4.80 7.86
N TRP A 85 -6.92 -4.09 8.86
CA TRP A 85 -8.21 -3.42 8.83
C TRP A 85 -8.26 -2.33 7.74
N ALA A 86 -7.20 -1.54 7.59
CA ALA A 86 -7.05 -0.52 6.56
C ALA A 86 -6.54 -1.04 5.21
N GLY A 87 -6.49 -2.37 4.99
CA GLY A 87 -5.79 -2.96 3.85
C GLY A 87 -6.22 -2.43 2.47
N ARG A 88 -7.51 -2.10 2.28
CA ARG A 88 -7.98 -1.48 1.01
C ARG A 88 -7.40 -0.09 0.80
N ARG A 89 -7.24 0.71 1.86
CA ARG A 89 -6.66 2.05 1.80
C ARG A 89 -5.18 1.98 1.47
N LEU A 90 -4.45 1.09 2.15
CA LEU A 90 -3.03 0.89 1.86
C LEU A 90 -2.81 0.33 0.43
N GLY A 91 -3.72 -0.51 -0.05
CA GLY A 91 -3.70 -0.96 -1.46
C GLY A 91 -3.88 0.18 -2.47
N ARG A 92 -4.62 1.24 -2.12
CA ARG A 92 -4.75 2.44 -2.97
C ARG A 92 -3.44 3.22 -3.06
N ILE A 93 -2.66 3.29 -1.98
CA ILE A 93 -1.33 3.92 -1.99
C ILE A 93 -0.41 3.17 -2.95
N ALA A 94 -0.34 1.84 -2.83
CA ALA A 94 0.44 1.01 -3.76
C ALA A 94 -0.03 1.16 -5.21
N SER A 95 -1.35 1.18 -5.44
CA SER A 95 -1.92 1.38 -6.78
C SER A 95 -1.62 2.75 -7.36
N ALA A 96 -1.65 3.80 -6.54
CA ALA A 96 -1.32 5.16 -6.96
C ALA A 96 0.16 5.27 -7.33
N TRP A 97 1.04 4.66 -6.52
CA TRP A 97 2.46 4.55 -6.83
C TRP A 97 2.66 3.84 -8.18
N VAL A 98 2.09 2.65 -8.40
CA VAL A 98 2.23 1.96 -9.70
C VAL A 98 1.73 2.81 -10.87
N GLY A 99 0.60 3.50 -10.70
CA GLY A 99 0.03 4.36 -11.75
C GLY A 99 0.90 5.57 -12.12
N GLN A 100 1.69 6.10 -11.19
CA GLN A 100 2.64 7.19 -11.46
C GLN A 100 3.87 6.72 -12.23
N TYR A 101 4.25 5.44 -12.07
CA TYR A 101 5.47 4.86 -12.64
C TYR A 101 5.21 3.95 -13.84
N ALA A 102 3.95 3.68 -14.18
CA ALA A 102 3.62 2.98 -15.40
C ALA A 102 3.91 3.89 -16.60
N ASP A 103 4.73 3.41 -17.54
CA ASP A 103 4.89 4.07 -18.84
C ASP A 103 3.51 4.24 -19.51
N GLU A 104 3.32 5.35 -20.21
CA GLU A 104 2.14 5.56 -21.03
C GLU A 104 2.02 4.39 -22.02
N LEU A 105 0.86 3.75 -22.05
CA LEU A 105 0.62 2.66 -22.98
C LEU A 105 0.77 3.21 -24.40
N ASP A 106 1.77 2.71 -25.13
CA ASP A 106 1.95 3.00 -26.55
C ASP A 106 0.77 2.37 -27.34
N ILE A 107 -0.30 3.15 -27.44
CA ILE A 107 -1.59 2.76 -28.04
C ILE A 107 -1.42 2.44 -29.54
N ASP A 108 -0.37 2.97 -30.17
CA ASP A 108 -0.02 2.73 -31.57
C ASP A 108 0.70 1.38 -31.76
N ARG A 109 1.20 0.76 -30.69
CA ARG A 109 1.79 -0.60 -30.66
C ARG A 109 0.77 -1.67 -30.28
N ILE A 110 -0.52 -1.41 -30.43
CA ILE A 110 -1.50 -2.49 -30.53
C ILE A 110 -1.56 -2.88 -32.01
N ASP A 111 -0.68 -3.81 -32.38
CA ASP A 111 -0.72 -4.46 -33.69
C ASP A 111 -2.07 -5.17 -33.82
N THR A 112 -3.03 -4.50 -34.46
CA THR A 112 -4.26 -5.12 -34.94
C THR A 112 -3.83 -6.18 -35.93
N GLY A 113 -3.84 -7.41 -35.45
CA GLY A 113 -3.32 -8.60 -36.11
C GLY A 113 -3.44 -8.56 -37.63
N THR A 114 -2.34 -8.91 -38.28
CA THR A 114 -2.24 -9.20 -39.70
C THR A 114 -3.46 -9.95 -40.20
N GLU A 115 -4.35 -9.20 -40.85
CA GLU A 115 -5.44 -9.76 -41.64
C GLU A 115 -4.80 -10.68 -42.69
N THR A 116 -4.96 -11.98 -42.50
CA THR A 116 -4.52 -12.97 -43.48
C THR A 116 -5.45 -12.78 -44.68
N PRO A 117 -4.95 -12.36 -45.86
CA PRO A 117 -5.84 -12.15 -47.00
C PRO A 117 -6.55 -13.47 -47.35
N PRO A 118 -7.85 -13.43 -47.69
CA PRO A 118 -8.60 -14.63 -48.01
C PRO A 118 -7.95 -15.37 -49.17
N PRO A 119 -7.92 -16.72 -49.16
CA PRO A 119 -7.28 -17.49 -50.22
C PRO A 119 -7.98 -17.21 -51.56
N THR A 120 -7.19 -16.83 -52.57
CA THR A 120 -7.67 -16.71 -53.95
C THR A 120 -8.06 -18.09 -54.46
N LEU A 121 -9.36 -18.30 -54.68
CA LEU A 121 -9.85 -19.46 -55.40
C LEU A 121 -9.48 -19.29 -56.89
N VAL A 122 -8.66 -20.21 -57.40
CA VAL A 122 -8.34 -20.39 -58.83
C VAL A 122 -9.43 -21.24 -59.48
#